data_AF-A0A3D3X889-F1
#
_entry.id   AF-A0A3D3X889-F1
#
_cell.length_a   1.000
_cell.length_b   1.000
_cell.length_c   1.000
_cell.angle_alpha   90.00
_cell.angle_beta   90.00
_cell.angle_gamma   90.00
#
_symmetry.space_group_name_H-M   'P 1'
#
loop_
_entity.id
_entity.type
_entity.pdbx_description
1 polymer ?
#
loop_
_entity_poly.entity_id
_entity_poly.type
_entity_poly.pdbx_seq_one_letter_code
_entity_poly.pdbx_strand_id
1 'polypeptide(L)'
;RKHERVLQKNLQSCKLTKELYGVFFDRAEHWILSFQDPGNPSLVFLDPPYQENHYLQILNRISESDGIQNGSVVVIESPKKMEFEFPQNLEMIVQKIYGGTSLHLLEKH
;
A
#
# COMPACT_ATOMS: atom_id res chain seq x y z
N ARG A 1 -16.12 9.15 -9.15
CA ARG A 1 -17.42 8.66 -9.68
C ARG A 1 -17.36 7.21 -10.20
N LYS A 2 -16.59 6.84 -11.24
CA LYS A 2 -16.54 5.43 -11.71
C LYS A 2 -15.77 4.50 -10.75
N HIS A 3 -14.55 4.86 -10.34
CA HIS A 3 -13.73 4.04 -9.43
C HIS A 3 -14.36 3.85 -8.06
N GLU A 4 -14.92 4.91 -7.49
CA GLU A 4 -15.71 4.88 -6.24
C GLU A 4 -16.86 3.86 -6.27
N ARG A 5 -17.65 3.80 -7.35
CA ARG A 5 -18.74 2.84 -7.48
C ARG A 5 -18.24 1.39 -7.49
N VAL A 6 -17.10 1.16 -8.13
CA VAL A 6 -16.46 -0.18 -8.15
C VAL A 6 -16.00 -0.56 -6.74
N LEU A 7 -15.34 0.37 -6.03
CA LEU A 7 -14.89 0.13 -4.65
C LEU A 7 -16.07 -0.21 -3.72
N GLN A 8 -17.15 0.56 -3.78
CA GLN A 8 -18.36 0.30 -2.98
C GLN A 8 -18.97 -1.07 -3.30
N LYS A 9 -19.02 -1.48 -4.57
CA LYS A 9 -19.52 -2.81 -4.97
C LYS A 9 -18.62 -3.94 -4.45
N ASN A 10 -17.30 -3.74 -4.46
CA ASN A 10 -16.36 -4.72 -3.94
C ASN A 10 -16.53 -4.89 -2.42
N LEU A 11 -16.62 -3.78 -1.67
CA LEU A 11 -16.86 -3.80 -0.22
C LEU A 11 -18.17 -4.52 0.14
N GLN A 12 -19.24 -4.30 -0.63
CA GLN A 12 -20.50 -5.02 -0.47
C GLN A 12 -20.36 -6.53 -0.73
N SER A 13 -19.57 -6.89 -1.75
CA SER A 13 -19.33 -8.29 -2.12
C SER A 13 -18.48 -9.03 -1.08
N CYS A 14 -17.61 -8.31 -0.37
CA CYS A 14 -16.86 -8.81 0.80
C CYS A 14 -17.73 -8.98 2.06
N LYS A 15 -19.01 -8.56 2.04
CA LYS A 15 -19.95 -8.66 3.18
C LYS A 15 -19.42 -8.00 4.47
N LEU A 16 -18.64 -6.92 4.33
CA LEU A 16 -18.10 -6.18 5.47
C LEU A 16 -19.17 -5.27 6.06
N THR A 17 -19.22 -5.18 7.40
CA THR A 17 -20.02 -4.17 8.08
C THR A 17 -19.27 -2.84 8.12
N LYS A 18 -19.99 -1.72 8.28
CA LYS A 18 -19.40 -0.37 8.14
C LYS A 18 -18.35 -0.07 9.21
N GLU A 19 -18.46 -0.70 10.37
CA GLU A 19 -17.48 -0.64 11.44
C GLU A 19 -16.15 -1.35 11.13
N LEU A 20 -16.09 -2.17 10.07
CA LEU A 20 -14.88 -2.92 9.69
C LEU A 20 -14.05 -2.22 8.60
N TYR A 21 -14.52 -1.10 8.03
CA TYR A 21 -13.76 -0.40 6.99
C TYR A 21 -13.96 1.11 7.00
N GLY A 22 -12.92 1.84 6.59
CA GLY A 22 -13.00 3.25 6.22
C GLY A 22 -12.74 3.43 4.72
N VAL A 23 -13.43 4.37 4.08
CA VAL A 23 -13.13 4.79 2.71
C VAL A 23 -12.70 6.24 2.73
N PHE A 24 -11.50 6.51 2.23
CA PHE A 24 -10.90 7.83 2.21
C PHE A 24 -10.66 8.28 0.77
N PHE A 25 -10.96 9.54 0.48
CA PHE A 25 -10.71 10.18 -0.82
C PHE A 25 -9.67 11.27 -0.63
N ASP A 26 -8.40 10.89 -0.73
CA ASP A 26 -7.26 11.78 -0.56
C ASP A 26 -6.07 11.27 -1.39
N ARG A 27 -4.98 12.03 -1.42
CA ARG A 27 -3.66 11.59 -1.87
C ARG A 27 -3.08 10.63 -0.84
N ALA A 28 -2.67 9.44 -1.26
CA ALA A 28 -2.20 8.38 -0.36
C ALA A 28 -0.99 8.84 0.47
N GLU A 29 -0.03 9.51 -0.17
CA GLU A 29 1.17 10.11 0.41
C GLU A 29 0.88 11.16 1.49
N HIS A 30 -0.33 11.73 1.54
CA HIS A 30 -0.75 12.61 2.62
C HIS A 30 -1.48 11.82 3.71
N TRP A 31 -2.42 10.98 3.31
CA TRP A 31 -3.28 10.24 4.24
C TRP A 31 -2.51 9.26 5.12
N ILE A 32 -1.46 8.61 4.60
CA ILE A 32 -0.63 7.62 5.33
C ILE A 32 -0.03 8.18 6.63
N LEU A 33 0.34 9.47 6.65
CA LEU A 33 0.88 10.11 7.86
C LEU A 33 -0.20 10.41 8.91
N SER A 34 -1.47 10.45 8.51
CA SER A 34 -2.61 10.63 9.40
C SER A 34 -3.23 9.31 9.89
N PHE A 35 -2.77 8.18 9.35
CA PHE A 35 -3.27 6.87 9.74
C PHE A 35 -2.91 6.60 11.20
N GLN A 36 -3.92 6.31 12.02
CA GLN A 36 -3.73 6.02 13.44
C GLN A 36 -3.20 4.61 13.60
N ASP A 37 -2.19 4.47 14.46
CA ASP A 37 -1.62 3.18 14.82
C ASP A 37 -2.71 2.22 15.35
N PRO A 38 -2.96 1.07 14.68
CA PRO A 38 -3.94 0.09 15.14
C PRO A 38 -3.45 -0.72 16.35
N GLY A 39 -2.19 -0.58 16.76
CA GLY A 39 -1.58 -1.33 17.86
C GLY A 39 -1.03 -2.69 17.45
N ASN A 40 -1.03 -3.01 16.16
CA ASN A 40 -0.48 -4.24 15.60
C ASN A 40 0.14 -4.02 14.20
N PRO A 41 1.08 -4.88 13.77
CA PRO A 41 1.58 -4.88 12.40
C PRO A 41 0.44 -4.98 11.37
N SER A 42 0.59 -4.26 10.27
CA SER A 42 -0.39 -4.14 9.21
C SER A 42 0.07 -4.85 7.93
N LEU A 43 -0.91 -5.24 7.09
CA LEU A 43 -0.67 -5.64 5.71
C LEU A 43 -1.17 -4.53 4.79
N VAL A 44 -0.26 -3.91 4.05
CA VAL A 44 -0.54 -2.77 3.17
C VAL A 44 -0.47 -3.23 1.72
N PHE A 45 -1.50 -2.97 0.93
CA PHE A 45 -1.51 -3.26 -0.51
C PHE A 45 -1.35 -1.96 -1.30
N LEU A 46 -0.37 -1.93 -2.21
CA LEU A 46 0.04 -0.77 -2.96
C LEU A 46 -0.04 -1.05 -4.47
N ASP A 47 -1.05 -0.46 -5.11
CA ASP A 47 -1.30 -0.50 -6.56
C ASP A 47 -1.57 0.93 -7.09
N PRO A 48 -0.58 1.83 -7.04
CA PRO A 48 -0.70 3.15 -7.64
C PRO A 48 -0.63 3.03 -9.17
N PRO A 49 -1.15 4.03 -9.91
CA PRO A 49 -0.96 4.06 -11.36
C PRO A 49 0.54 4.03 -11.73
N TYR A 50 0.87 3.38 -12.85
CA TYR A 50 2.24 3.18 -13.37
C TYR A 50 2.96 4.46 -13.84
N GLN A 51 2.60 5.62 -13.31
CA GLN A 51 3.13 6.92 -13.66
C GLN A 51 3.95 7.49 -12.49
N GLU A 52 5.05 8.19 -12.81
CA GLU A 52 5.80 9.04 -11.89
C GLU A 52 6.34 8.43 -10.58
N ASN A 53 6.97 9.29 -9.77
CA ASN A 53 7.55 9.06 -8.45
C ASN A 53 6.54 8.66 -7.36
N HIS A 54 5.31 8.25 -7.69
CA HIS A 54 4.27 7.93 -6.71
C HIS A 54 4.68 6.77 -5.80
N TYR A 55 5.26 5.71 -6.37
CA TYR A 55 5.74 4.58 -5.58
C TYR A 55 6.74 5.02 -4.52
N LEU A 56 7.79 5.74 -4.91
CA LEU A 56 8.82 6.21 -3.99
C LEU A 56 8.25 7.15 -2.92
N GLN A 57 7.38 8.10 -3.31
CA GLN A 57 6.74 9.00 -2.35
C GLN A 57 5.88 8.24 -1.33
N ILE A 58 5.07 7.29 -1.79
CA ILE A 58 4.23 6.49 -0.90
C ILE A 58 5.10 5.63 0.02
N LEU A 59 6.15 4.99 -0.50
CA LEU A 59 7.06 4.16 0.29
C LEU A 59 7.82 4.98 1.34
N ASN A 60 8.29 6.18 1.00
CA ASN A 60 8.88 7.11 1.96
C ASN A 60 7.89 7.47 3.08
N ARG A 61 6.63 7.76 2.72
CA ARG A 61 5.59 8.07 3.73
C ARG A 61 5.24 6.87 4.60
N ILE A 62 5.28 5.66 4.05
CA ILE A 62 5.12 4.43 4.84
C ILE A 62 6.31 4.27 5.80
N SER A 63 7.54 4.51 5.34
CA SER A 63 8.73 4.42 6.20
C SER A 63 8.72 5.42 7.36
N GLU A 64 8.15 6.61 7.14
CA GLU A 64 8.03 7.70 8.12
C GLU A 64 6.80 7.56 9.03
N SER A 65 5.84 6.70 8.69
CA SER A 65 4.57 6.60 9.44
C SER A 65 4.76 5.83 10.74
N ASP A 66 4.38 6.47 11.85
CA ASP A 66 4.23 5.82 13.16
C ASP A 66 3.01 4.88 13.19
N GLY A 67 2.01 5.14 12.34
CA GLY A 67 0.79 4.32 12.24
C GLY A 67 1.01 2.97 11.57
N ILE A 68 2.08 2.83 10.78
CA ILE A 68 2.48 1.57 10.16
C ILE A 68 3.65 1.02 10.97
N GLN A 69 3.34 0.12 11.90
CA GLN A 69 4.32 -0.42 12.85
C GLN A 69 5.41 -1.26 12.18
N ASN A 70 6.51 -1.47 12.90
CA ASN A 70 7.54 -2.42 12.48
C ASN A 70 6.97 -3.86 12.48
N GLY A 71 7.46 -4.70 11.58
CA GLY A 71 6.87 -5.99 11.22
C GLY A 71 5.68 -5.89 10.26
N SER A 72 5.24 -4.67 9.88
CA SER A 72 4.22 -4.51 8.84
C SER A 72 4.78 -4.92 7.47
N VAL A 73 3.92 -5.51 6.64
CA VAL A 73 4.29 -5.94 5.29
C VAL A 73 3.60 -5.06 4.25
N VAL A 74 4.38 -4.55 3.30
CA VAL A 74 3.90 -3.79 2.15
C VAL A 74 3.98 -4.67 0.90
N VAL A 75 2.83 -4.94 0.29
CA VAL A 75 2.69 -5.67 -0.97
C VAL A 75 2.56 -4.68 -2.10
N ILE A 76 3.49 -4.70 -3.04
CA ILE A 76 3.56 -3.76 -4.17
C ILE A 76 3.36 -4.52 -5.46
N GLU A 77 2.41 -4.09 -6.28
CA GLU A 77 2.31 -4.51 -7.68
C GLU A 77 2.91 -3.44 -8.60
N SER A 78 3.85 -3.85 -9.45
CA SER A 78 4.60 -2.94 -10.33
C SER A 78 4.89 -3.55 -11.71
N PRO A 79 5.28 -2.74 -12.72
CA PRO A 79 5.78 -3.27 -13.97
C PRO A 79 7.14 -3.95 -13.76
N LYS A 80 7.39 -5.08 -14.44
CA LYS A 80 8.64 -5.86 -14.31
C LYS A 80 9.93 -5.04 -14.49
N LYS A 81 9.91 -3.99 -15.31
CA LYS A 81 11.09 -3.17 -15.64
C LYS A 81 11.31 -2.00 -14.68
N MET A 82 10.45 -1.84 -13.68
CA MET A 82 10.58 -0.76 -12.72
C MET A 82 11.67 -1.10 -11.71
N GLU A 83 12.63 -0.20 -11.58
CA GLU A 83 13.65 -0.26 -10.54
C GLU A 83 13.24 0.63 -9.38
N PHE A 84 13.43 0.15 -8.16
CA PHE A 84 13.06 0.83 -6.93
C PHE A 84 14.30 1.01 -6.06
N GLU A 85 14.50 2.23 -5.56
CA GLU A 85 15.32 2.46 -4.39
C GLU A 85 14.38 2.49 -3.17
N PHE A 86 14.35 1.40 -2.42
CA PHE A 86 13.50 1.31 -1.23
C PHE A 86 14.11 2.10 -0.06
N PRO A 87 13.28 2.74 0.78
CA PRO A 87 13.73 3.29 2.06
C PRO A 87 14.49 2.24 2.89
N GLN A 88 15.52 2.67 3.63
CA GLN A 88 16.41 1.74 4.36
C GLN A 88 15.70 0.84 5.37
N ASN A 89 14.59 1.29 5.94
CA ASN A 89 13.79 0.53 6.89
C ASN A 89 12.65 -0.27 6.23
N LEU A 90 12.64 -0.38 4.90
CA LEU A 90 11.78 -1.30 4.15
C LEU A 90 12.64 -2.35 3.47
N GLU A 91 12.70 -3.54 4.03
CA GLU A 91 13.51 -4.65 3.51
C GLU A 91 12.69 -5.54 2.58
N MET A 92 13.21 -5.87 1.41
CA MET A 92 12.53 -6.80 0.51
C MET A 92 12.66 -8.23 1.00
N ILE A 93 11.52 -8.84 1.35
CA ILE A 93 11.44 -10.25 1.77
C ILE A 93 11.14 -11.19 0.60
N VAL A 94 10.35 -10.76 -0.38
CA VAL A 94 9.97 -11.59 -1.54
C VAL A 94 9.82 -10.74 -2.79
N GLN A 95 10.29 -11.26 -3.92
CA GLN A 95 9.93 -10.79 -5.25
C GLN A 95 9.40 -11.95 -6.10
N LYS A 96 8.26 -11.74 -6.78
CA LYS A 96 7.72 -12.67 -7.77
C LYS A 96 7.38 -11.95 -9.06
N ILE A 97 7.78 -12.51 -10.19
CA ILE A 97 7.53 -11.94 -11.51
C ILE A 97 6.48 -12.78 -12.22
N TYR A 98 5.41 -12.14 -12.70
CA TYR A 98 4.31 -12.76 -13.40
C TYR A 98 4.10 -12.08 -14.76
N GLY A 99 4.69 -12.64 -15.81
CA GLY A 99 4.63 -12.04 -17.15
C GLY A 99 5.22 -10.63 -17.17
N GLY A 100 4.35 -9.62 -17.33
CA GLY A 100 4.72 -8.20 -17.39
C GLY A 100 4.76 -7.47 -16.05
N THR A 101 4.26 -8.09 -14.97
CA THR A 101 4.21 -7.47 -13.64
C THR A 101 5.18 -8.15 -12.66
N SER A 102 5.53 -7.42 -11.61
CA SER A 102 6.33 -7.86 -10.47
C SER A 102 5.55 -7.57 -9.20
N LEU A 103 5.59 -8.51 -8.27
CA LEU A 103 4.98 -8.41 -6.95
C LEU A 103 6.09 -8.46 -5.92
N HIS A 104 6.21 -7.38 -5.14
CA HIS A 104 7.23 -7.22 -4.11
C HIS A 104 6.56 -7.22 -2.75
N LEU A 105 7.12 -7.97 -1.80
CA LEU A 105 6.78 -7.86 -0.39
C LEU A 105 7.95 -7.23 0.32
N LEU A 106 7.69 -6.15 1.05
CA LEU A 106 8.65 -5.47 1.89
C LEU A 106 8.21 -5.54 3.35
N GLU A 107 9.12 -5.81 4.28
CA GLU A 107 8.88 -5.70 5.72
C GLU A 107 9.42 -4.37 6.25
N LYS A 108 8.68 -3.72 7.15
CA LYS A 108 9.11 -2.49 7.83
C LYS A 108 9.88 -2.80 9.12
N HIS A 109 11.03 -2.17 9.32
CA HIS A 109 11.90 -2.35 10.49
C HIS A 109 12.05 -1.11 11.36
#